data_AF-A0AAE6EXJ3-F1
#
_entry.id   AF-A0AAE6EXJ3-F1
#
_cell.length_a   1.000
_cell.length_b   1.000
_cell.length_c   1.000
_cell.angle_alpha   90.00
_cell.angle_beta   90.00
_cell.angle_gamma   90.00
#
_symmetry.space_group_name_H-M   'P 1'
#
loop_
_entity.id
_entity.type
_entity.pdbx_description
1 polymer ?
#
loop_
_entity_poly.entity_id
_entity_poly.type
_entity_poly.pdbx_seq_one_letter_code
_entity_poly.pdbx_strand_id
1 'polypeptide(L)'
;MDIVNIVIMLLIGVFGGFISGLVGVGGAIIIYPAILLLPPLFGAPAYSAYIASGLTSSQVFFSTLSGSLKARKKTEFSPQLVLYMGGGMIIGSMLGAFLANLFDATFVNTVYIIIALLALTLMFIKVKPSSEKSSFNKYLLVIIGLFIGIISGIVGAGGAFIIIPILLVQSGESEETWTTFFEYLKERGLQGTELVISDAHKGLVSAIRKSFTNVSWQRCQVHFLRNIFTTIPKKNSKSFREAVKGIFKFTDINLAREAKNRLIHDYIDQPKYSKACASLDDGFEDAFQYTVQGNSHNRLKSTNLIERLNQEVRRREKIIRIFPNQTSANRLIGAVLMDLHDEWIYSSRKYINFDK
;
A
#
# COMPACT_ATOMS: atom_id res chain seq x y z
N MET A 1 -41.70 -20.80 -16.20
CA MET A 1 -41.11 -19.80 -15.28
C MET A 1 -41.97 -18.56 -15.33
N ASP A 2 -42.43 -18.06 -14.19
CA ASP A 2 -43.20 -16.81 -14.14
C ASP A 2 -42.37 -15.63 -14.62
N ILE A 3 -43.01 -14.69 -15.33
CA ILE A 3 -42.38 -13.47 -15.85
C ILE A 3 -41.64 -12.71 -14.75
N VAL A 4 -42.23 -12.67 -13.54
CA VAL A 4 -41.64 -12.06 -12.35
C VAL A 4 -40.28 -12.68 -12.00
N ASN A 5 -40.17 -14.01 -12.01
CA ASN A 5 -38.93 -14.71 -11.70
C ASN A 5 -37.86 -14.45 -12.77
N ILE A 6 -38.24 -14.40 -14.05
CA ILE A 6 -37.33 -14.09 -15.15
C ILE A 6 -36.76 -12.67 -14.98
N VAL A 7 -37.62 -11.69 -14.68
CA VAL A 7 -37.21 -10.29 -14.49
C VAL A 7 -36.27 -10.15 -13.29
N ILE A 8 -36.59 -10.78 -12.15
CA ILE A 8 -35.74 -10.75 -10.95
C ILE A 8 -34.36 -11.34 -11.25
N MET A 9 -34.30 -12.54 -11.84
CA MET A 9 -33.04 -13.20 -12.14
C MET A 9 -32.21 -12.42 -13.17
N LEU A 10 -32.85 -11.79 -14.15
CA LEU A 10 -32.18 -10.92 -15.12
C LEU A 10 -31.59 -9.67 -14.44
N LEU A 11 -32.33 -9.02 -13.54
CA LEU A 11 -31.83 -7.86 -12.79
C LEU A 11 -30.66 -8.23 -11.88
N ILE A 12 -30.74 -9.36 -11.17
CA ILE A 12 -29.65 -9.89 -10.35
C ILE A 12 -28.40 -10.13 -11.22
N GLY A 13 -28.57 -10.75 -12.38
CA GLY A 13 -27.48 -11.03 -13.31
C GLY A 13 -26.83 -9.77 -13.89
N VAL A 14 -27.63 -8.80 -14.33
CA VAL A 14 -27.14 -7.52 -14.90
C VAL A 14 -26.44 -6.69 -13.82
N PHE A 15 -27.06 -6.52 -12.67
CA PHE A 15 -26.48 -5.75 -11.57
C PHE A 15 -25.23 -6.42 -11.03
N GLY A 16 -25.28 -7.73 -10.80
CA GLY A 16 -24.14 -8.53 -10.36
C GLY A 16 -22.97 -8.50 -11.36
N GLY A 17 -23.26 -8.58 -12.66
CA GLY A 17 -22.25 -8.44 -13.71
C GLY A 17 -21.62 -7.05 -13.77
N PHE A 18 -22.42 -6.00 -13.62
CA PHE A 18 -21.94 -4.62 -13.55
C PHE A 18 -21.01 -4.41 -12.36
N ILE A 19 -21.42 -4.83 -11.15
CA ILE A 19 -20.59 -4.67 -9.95
C ILE A 19 -19.33 -5.55 -10.02
N SER A 20 -19.44 -6.78 -10.54
CA SER A 20 -18.29 -7.65 -10.81
C SER A 20 -17.24 -6.94 -11.67
N GLY A 21 -17.69 -6.28 -12.76
CA GLY A 21 -16.81 -5.53 -13.66
C GLY A 21 -16.24 -4.25 -13.05
N LEU A 22 -16.98 -3.57 -12.17
CA LEU A 22 -16.57 -2.30 -11.55
C LEU A 22 -15.54 -2.52 -10.42
N VAL A 23 -15.80 -3.49 -9.54
CA VAL A 23 -15.02 -3.72 -8.31
C VAL A 23 -13.93 -4.78 -8.53
N GLY A 24 -14.08 -5.63 -9.55
CA GLY A 24 -13.10 -6.67 -9.90
C GLY A 24 -13.09 -7.87 -8.94
N VAL A 25 -13.92 -7.88 -7.90
CA VAL A 25 -13.95 -8.90 -6.82
C VAL A 25 -14.62 -10.22 -7.26
N GLY A 26 -15.17 -10.27 -8.47
CA GLY A 26 -16.08 -11.33 -8.89
C GLY A 26 -17.40 -11.15 -8.15
N GLY A 27 -18.49 -10.85 -8.87
CA GLY A 27 -19.79 -10.47 -8.32
C GLY A 27 -20.45 -11.48 -7.37
N ALA A 28 -19.80 -12.61 -7.06
CA ALA A 28 -20.27 -13.65 -6.18
C ALA A 28 -20.67 -13.18 -4.79
N ILE A 29 -19.97 -12.20 -4.20
CA ILE A 29 -20.31 -11.62 -2.88
C ILE A 29 -21.75 -11.07 -2.86
N ILE A 30 -22.22 -10.56 -3.99
CA ILE A 30 -23.53 -9.89 -4.11
C ILE A 30 -24.56 -10.83 -4.74
N ILE A 31 -24.18 -11.57 -5.77
CA ILE A 31 -25.10 -12.41 -6.54
C ILE A 31 -25.61 -13.59 -5.71
N TYR A 32 -24.74 -14.26 -4.95
CA TYR A 32 -25.13 -15.41 -4.15
C TYR A 32 -26.23 -15.08 -3.12
N PRO A 33 -26.08 -14.08 -2.24
CA PRO A 33 -27.15 -13.69 -1.33
C PRO A 33 -28.36 -13.10 -2.07
N ALA A 34 -28.16 -12.40 -3.20
CA ALA A 34 -29.26 -11.86 -3.99
C ALA A 34 -30.16 -12.98 -4.56
N ILE A 35 -29.59 -14.09 -5.04
CA ILE A 35 -30.35 -15.25 -5.54
C ILE A 35 -31.12 -15.93 -4.40
N LEU A 36 -30.54 -16.00 -3.20
CA LEU A 36 -31.20 -16.64 -2.06
C LEU A 36 -32.32 -15.78 -1.45
N LEU A 37 -32.16 -14.44 -1.45
CA LEU A 37 -33.04 -13.53 -0.71
C LEU A 37 -34.08 -12.83 -1.59
N LEU A 38 -33.73 -12.38 -2.80
CA LEU A 38 -34.64 -11.54 -3.59
C LEU A 38 -35.82 -12.30 -4.19
N PRO A 39 -35.68 -13.48 -4.81
CA PRO A 39 -36.83 -14.17 -5.39
C PRO A 39 -37.96 -14.44 -4.37
N PRO A 40 -37.69 -14.97 -3.15
CA PRO A 40 -38.72 -15.12 -2.12
C PRO A 40 -39.41 -13.82 -1.71
N LEU A 41 -38.66 -12.71 -1.64
CA LEU A 41 -39.20 -11.40 -1.26
C LEU A 41 -40.25 -10.86 -2.24
N PHE A 42 -40.20 -11.29 -3.49
CA PHE A 42 -41.15 -10.89 -4.54
C PHE A 42 -42.14 -12.01 -4.91
N GLY A 43 -42.28 -13.03 -4.05
CA GLY A 43 -43.23 -14.14 -4.24
C GLY A 43 -42.79 -15.20 -5.26
N ALA A 44 -41.53 -15.19 -5.68
CA ALA A 44 -40.94 -16.24 -6.51
C ALA A 44 -40.34 -17.37 -5.65
N PRO A 45 -40.17 -18.60 -6.18
CA PRO A 45 -39.68 -19.73 -5.40
C PRO A 45 -38.26 -19.49 -4.86
N ALA A 46 -38.00 -20.00 -3.66
CA ALA A 46 -36.67 -19.99 -3.07
C ALA A 46 -35.73 -20.96 -3.80
N TYR A 47 -34.49 -20.54 -4.01
CA TYR A 47 -33.45 -21.37 -4.60
C TYR A 47 -32.61 -22.03 -3.50
N SER A 48 -32.15 -23.25 -3.77
CA SER A 48 -31.20 -23.92 -2.88
C SER A 48 -29.81 -23.28 -2.99
N ALA A 49 -28.99 -23.46 -1.95
CA ALA A 49 -27.59 -23.04 -1.94
C ALA A 49 -26.82 -23.57 -3.16
N TYR A 50 -27.07 -24.82 -3.56
CA TYR A 50 -26.45 -25.45 -4.73
C TYR A 50 -26.81 -24.75 -6.05
N ILE A 51 -28.08 -24.36 -6.23
CA ILE A 51 -28.52 -23.63 -7.45
C ILE A 51 -27.92 -22.22 -7.45
N ALA A 52 -27.95 -21.52 -6.31
CA ALA A 52 -27.35 -20.19 -6.19
C ALA A 52 -25.84 -20.21 -6.47
N SER A 53 -25.14 -21.22 -5.93
CA SER A 53 -23.72 -21.50 -6.18
C SER A 53 -23.44 -21.73 -7.67
N GLY A 54 -24.20 -22.60 -8.34
CA GLY A 54 -24.01 -22.90 -9.76
C GLY A 54 -24.26 -21.71 -10.69
N LEU A 55 -25.32 -20.94 -10.42
CA LEU A 55 -25.64 -19.72 -11.17
C LEU A 55 -24.59 -18.63 -10.96
N THR A 56 -24.15 -18.45 -9.71
CA THR A 56 -23.09 -17.49 -9.36
C THR A 56 -21.77 -17.86 -10.04
N SER A 57 -21.37 -19.13 -9.97
CA SER A 57 -20.15 -19.62 -10.61
C SER A 57 -20.15 -19.42 -12.13
N SER A 58 -21.28 -19.76 -12.78
CA SER A 58 -21.46 -19.59 -14.22
C SER A 58 -21.35 -18.12 -14.64
N GLN A 59 -22.01 -17.22 -13.90
CA GLN A 59 -21.94 -15.78 -14.16
C GLN A 59 -20.52 -15.23 -13.96
N VAL A 60 -19.86 -15.61 -12.86
CA VAL A 60 -18.50 -15.12 -12.53
C VAL A 60 -17.49 -15.61 -13.55
N PHE A 61 -17.63 -16.82 -14.07
CA PHE A 61 -16.79 -17.33 -15.16
C PHE A 61 -16.82 -16.39 -16.38
N PHE A 62 -18.01 -16.07 -16.90
CA PHE A 62 -18.11 -15.21 -18.09
C PHE A 62 -17.67 -13.77 -17.84
N SER A 63 -18.01 -13.18 -16.69
CA SER A 63 -17.59 -11.82 -16.36
C SER A 63 -16.06 -11.72 -16.17
N THR A 64 -15.44 -12.72 -15.53
CA THR A 64 -13.99 -12.77 -15.32
C THR A 64 -13.24 -13.10 -16.61
N LEU A 65 -13.78 -13.97 -17.46
CA LEU A 65 -13.20 -14.27 -18.78
C LEU A 65 -13.17 -13.02 -19.65
N SER A 66 -14.29 -12.29 -19.73
CA SER A 66 -14.37 -11.03 -20.47
C SER A 66 -13.36 -9.99 -19.95
N GLY A 67 -13.30 -9.80 -18.62
CA GLY A 67 -12.32 -8.92 -17.98
C GLY A 67 -10.87 -9.33 -18.23
N SER A 68 -10.56 -10.63 -18.14
CA SER A 68 -9.23 -11.19 -18.37
C SER A 68 -8.77 -11.01 -19.82
N LEU A 69 -9.65 -11.26 -20.80
CA LEU A 69 -9.35 -11.04 -22.23
C LEU A 69 -9.00 -9.57 -22.51
N LYS A 70 -9.68 -8.62 -21.88
CA LYS A 70 -9.34 -7.19 -21.96
C LYS A 70 -8.03 -6.87 -21.23
N ALA A 71 -7.81 -7.48 -20.06
CA ALA A 71 -6.61 -7.28 -19.26
C ALA A 71 -5.33 -7.83 -19.92
N ARG A 72 -5.43 -8.83 -20.81
CA ARG A 72 -4.28 -9.36 -21.59
C ARG A 72 -3.50 -8.30 -22.37
N LYS A 73 -4.15 -7.17 -22.71
CA LYS A 73 -3.51 -6.05 -23.41
C LYS A 73 -2.75 -5.09 -22.48
N LYS A 74 -2.84 -5.25 -21.15
CA LYS A 74 -2.15 -4.42 -20.16
C LYS A 74 -0.74 -4.93 -19.92
N THR A 75 0.19 -4.01 -19.69
CA THR A 75 1.61 -4.31 -19.41
C THR A 75 1.85 -5.06 -18.10
N GLU A 76 0.89 -5.01 -17.18
CA GLU A 76 0.94 -5.68 -15.86
C GLU A 76 0.44 -7.13 -15.91
N PHE A 77 -0.02 -7.61 -17.08
CA PHE A 77 -0.49 -8.98 -17.24
C PHE A 77 0.68 -9.97 -17.17
N SER A 78 0.64 -10.90 -16.22
CA SER A 78 1.64 -11.97 -16.07
C SER A 78 1.09 -13.31 -16.58
N PRO A 79 1.57 -13.81 -17.74
CA PRO A 79 1.16 -15.11 -18.26
C PRO A 79 1.54 -16.28 -17.35
N GLN A 80 2.63 -16.14 -16.59
CA GLN A 80 3.11 -17.17 -15.67
C GLN A 80 2.16 -17.36 -14.49
N LEU A 81 1.65 -16.28 -13.89
CA LEU A 81 0.64 -16.36 -12.84
C LEU A 81 -0.63 -17.03 -13.34
N VAL A 82 -1.09 -16.65 -14.54
CA VAL A 82 -2.28 -17.24 -15.15
C VAL A 82 -2.10 -18.74 -15.40
N LEU A 83 -0.94 -19.16 -15.91
CA LEU A 83 -0.68 -20.56 -16.23
C LEU A 83 -0.54 -21.42 -14.97
N TYR A 84 0.32 -21.04 -14.03
CA TYR A 84 0.65 -21.87 -12.88
C TYR A 84 -0.41 -21.79 -11.79
N MET A 85 -0.77 -20.57 -11.35
CA MET A 85 -1.78 -20.40 -10.31
C MET A 85 -3.17 -20.73 -10.85
N GLY A 86 -3.51 -20.24 -12.06
CA GLY A 86 -4.79 -20.54 -12.70
C GLY A 86 -4.95 -22.04 -13.04
N GLY A 87 -3.89 -22.72 -13.47
CA GLY A 87 -3.90 -24.16 -13.68
C GLY A 87 -4.19 -24.93 -12.37
N GLY A 88 -3.53 -24.56 -11.27
CA GLY A 88 -3.81 -25.11 -9.95
C GLY A 88 -5.26 -24.87 -9.51
N MET A 89 -5.79 -23.67 -9.74
CA MET A 89 -7.17 -23.33 -9.40
C MET A 89 -8.21 -24.15 -10.15
N ILE A 90 -8.00 -24.42 -11.44
CA ILE A 90 -8.94 -25.24 -12.22
C ILE A 90 -9.03 -26.63 -11.60
N ILE A 91 -7.88 -27.28 -11.38
CA ILE A 91 -7.80 -28.61 -10.76
C ILE A 91 -8.42 -28.60 -9.36
N GLY A 92 -8.03 -27.62 -8.53
CA GLY A 92 -8.57 -27.46 -7.19
C GLY A 92 -10.08 -27.25 -7.18
N SER A 93 -10.62 -26.45 -8.11
CA SER A 93 -12.06 -26.18 -8.18
C SER A 93 -12.89 -27.39 -8.56
N MET A 94 -12.37 -28.26 -9.45
CA MET A 94 -13.02 -29.53 -9.78
C MET A 94 -13.02 -30.48 -8.58
N LEU A 95 -11.90 -30.59 -7.86
CA LEU A 95 -11.82 -31.36 -6.63
C LEU A 95 -12.77 -30.81 -5.55
N GLY A 96 -12.77 -29.49 -5.36
CA GLY A 96 -13.66 -28.81 -4.43
C GLY A 96 -15.14 -29.04 -4.75
N ALA A 97 -15.53 -28.97 -6.03
CA ALA A 97 -16.89 -29.24 -6.48
C ALA A 97 -17.31 -30.70 -6.24
N PHE A 98 -16.38 -31.66 -6.42
CA PHE A 98 -16.65 -33.06 -6.09
C PHE A 98 -16.85 -33.26 -4.58
N LEU A 99 -15.98 -32.63 -3.77
CA LEU A 99 -16.05 -32.64 -2.31
C LEU A 99 -17.27 -31.88 -1.77
N ALA A 100 -17.82 -30.92 -2.51
CA ALA A 100 -19.00 -30.15 -2.10
C ALA A 100 -20.21 -31.04 -1.79
N ASN A 101 -20.30 -32.21 -2.44
CA ASN A 101 -21.38 -33.19 -2.19
C ASN A 101 -21.30 -33.86 -0.82
N LEU A 102 -20.15 -33.75 -0.12
CA LEU A 102 -19.97 -34.29 1.23
C LEU A 102 -20.49 -33.33 2.31
N PHE A 103 -20.85 -32.09 1.94
CA PHE A 103 -21.26 -31.05 2.86
C PHE A 103 -22.71 -30.66 2.66
N ASP A 104 -23.40 -30.34 3.76
CA ASP A 104 -24.77 -29.87 3.72
C ASP A 104 -24.86 -28.38 3.36
N ALA A 105 -26.05 -27.93 2.96
CA ALA A 105 -26.28 -26.53 2.57
C ALA A 105 -25.96 -25.55 3.71
N THR A 106 -26.16 -25.95 4.97
CA THR A 106 -25.86 -25.13 6.15
C THR A 106 -24.37 -24.85 6.27
N PHE A 107 -23.53 -25.88 6.10
CA PHE A 107 -22.09 -25.74 6.12
C PHE A 107 -21.62 -24.81 5.00
N VAL A 108 -22.05 -25.05 3.76
CA VAL A 108 -21.65 -24.24 2.59
C VAL A 108 -22.02 -22.77 2.78
N ASN A 109 -23.25 -22.49 3.24
CA ASN A 109 -23.70 -21.13 3.53
C ASN A 109 -22.89 -20.47 4.65
N THR A 110 -22.56 -21.21 5.71
CA THR A 110 -21.77 -20.70 6.84
C THR A 110 -20.36 -20.33 6.41
N VAL A 111 -19.70 -21.22 5.65
CA VAL A 111 -18.37 -20.96 5.09
C VAL A 111 -18.41 -19.76 4.15
N TYR A 112 -19.42 -19.67 3.29
CA TYR A 112 -19.61 -18.52 2.41
C TYR A 112 -19.68 -17.20 3.20
N ILE A 113 -20.52 -17.15 4.25
CA ILE A 113 -20.70 -15.94 5.09
C ILE A 113 -19.38 -15.54 5.76
N ILE A 114 -18.65 -16.51 6.33
CA ILE A 114 -17.36 -16.25 6.99
C ILE A 114 -16.37 -15.63 5.99
N ILE A 115 -16.22 -16.22 4.81
CA ILE A 115 -15.27 -15.72 3.80
C ILE A 115 -15.73 -14.37 3.24
N ALA A 116 -17.04 -14.16 3.04
CA ALA A 116 -17.58 -12.88 2.59
C ALA A 116 -17.34 -11.75 3.61
N LEU A 117 -17.52 -12.02 4.91
CA LEU A 117 -17.21 -11.07 5.99
C LEU A 117 -15.70 -10.79 6.08
N LEU A 118 -14.86 -11.80 5.93
CA LEU A 118 -13.41 -11.66 5.91
C LEU A 118 -12.93 -10.87 4.69
N ALA A 119 -13.49 -11.11 3.51
CA ALA A 119 -13.20 -10.33 2.31
C ALA A 119 -13.64 -8.87 2.49
N LEU A 120 -14.82 -8.63 3.06
CA LEU A 120 -15.33 -7.28 3.34
C LEU A 120 -14.41 -6.53 4.33
N THR A 121 -13.99 -7.18 5.41
CA THR A 121 -13.10 -6.55 6.40
C THR A 121 -11.74 -6.24 5.80
N LEU A 122 -11.17 -7.15 5.00
CA LEU A 122 -9.91 -6.93 4.29
C LEU A 122 -10.00 -5.81 3.24
N MET A 123 -11.16 -5.55 2.63
CA MET A 123 -11.34 -4.39 1.74
C MET A 123 -11.25 -3.05 2.48
N PHE A 124 -11.59 -3.00 3.78
CA PHE A 124 -11.46 -1.79 4.59
C PHE A 124 -10.08 -1.64 5.25
N ILE A 125 -9.35 -2.74 5.39
CA ILE A 125 -7.96 -2.71 5.84
C ILE A 125 -7.11 -2.19 4.67
N LYS A 126 -6.49 -1.02 4.85
CA LYS A 126 -5.46 -0.54 3.93
C LYS A 126 -4.25 -1.46 4.06
N VAL A 127 -4.27 -2.55 3.29
CA VAL A 127 -3.16 -3.46 3.29
C VAL A 127 -1.99 -2.76 2.62
N LYS A 128 -0.92 -2.57 3.40
CA LYS A 128 0.31 -2.01 2.88
C LYS A 128 0.84 -3.01 1.89
N PRO A 129 0.95 -2.61 0.64
CA PRO A 129 1.20 -3.68 -0.28
C PRO A 129 2.79 -3.98 -0.15
N SER A 130 3.40 -5.12 -0.55
CA SER A 130 4.84 -5.43 -0.83
C SER A 130 5.33 -5.49 -2.31
N SER A 131 6.27 -4.66 -2.77
CA SER A 131 6.69 -4.60 -4.19
C SER A 131 7.86 -5.53 -4.59
N GLU A 132 7.78 -6.83 -4.30
CA GLU A 132 8.75 -7.76 -4.88
C GLU A 132 8.42 -8.04 -6.36
N LYS A 133 9.40 -7.85 -7.26
CA LYS A 133 9.50 -8.72 -8.43
C LYS A 133 10.10 -10.04 -7.96
N SER A 134 9.34 -10.83 -7.21
CA SER A 134 9.79 -12.18 -6.86
C SER A 134 9.77 -13.00 -8.15
N SER A 135 10.82 -13.77 -8.38
CA SER A 135 10.71 -14.89 -9.31
C SER A 135 9.66 -15.82 -8.71
N PHE A 136 8.45 -15.84 -9.29
CA PHE A 136 7.38 -16.64 -8.74
C PHE A 136 7.81 -18.11 -8.66
N ASN A 137 7.88 -18.66 -7.45
CA ASN A 137 8.10 -20.08 -7.29
C ASN A 137 6.89 -20.82 -7.88
N LYS A 138 7.10 -21.47 -9.03
CA LYS A 138 6.06 -22.12 -9.81
C LYS A 138 5.29 -23.15 -8.98
N TYR A 139 5.99 -23.94 -8.17
CA TYR A 139 5.37 -24.95 -7.30
C TYR A 139 4.49 -24.30 -6.24
N LEU A 140 4.97 -23.23 -5.61
CA LEU A 140 4.20 -22.48 -4.62
C LEU A 140 2.92 -21.89 -5.24
N LEU A 141 3.01 -21.33 -6.46
CA LEU A 141 1.83 -20.82 -7.17
C LEU A 141 0.79 -21.91 -7.47
N VAL A 142 1.24 -23.09 -7.90
CA VAL A 142 0.32 -24.22 -8.15
C VAL A 142 -0.35 -24.66 -6.85
N ILE A 143 0.39 -24.78 -5.75
CA ILE A 143 -0.14 -25.21 -4.44
C ILE A 143 -1.16 -24.20 -3.91
N ILE A 144 -0.82 -22.90 -3.93
CA ILE A 144 -1.73 -21.83 -3.51
C ILE A 144 -2.97 -21.83 -4.40
N GLY A 145 -2.79 -21.93 -5.72
CA GLY A 145 -3.89 -22.01 -6.68
C GLY A 145 -4.82 -23.19 -6.39
N LEU A 146 -4.26 -24.38 -6.12
CA LEU A 146 -5.03 -25.58 -5.80
C LEU A 146 -5.84 -25.42 -4.52
N PHE A 147 -5.24 -24.89 -3.45
CA PHE A 147 -5.94 -24.68 -2.19
C PHE A 147 -7.09 -23.66 -2.32
N ILE A 148 -6.84 -22.54 -3.00
CA ILE A 148 -7.87 -21.54 -3.30
C ILE A 148 -8.96 -22.15 -4.20
N GLY A 149 -8.57 -22.96 -5.18
CA GLY A 149 -9.47 -23.68 -6.06
C GLY A 149 -10.42 -24.59 -5.29
N ILE A 150 -9.91 -25.40 -4.35
CA ILE A 150 -10.74 -26.31 -3.53
C ILE A 150 -11.78 -25.51 -2.74
N ILE A 151 -11.37 -24.46 -2.03
CA ILE A 151 -12.29 -23.63 -1.24
C ILE A 151 -13.32 -22.98 -2.15
N SER A 152 -12.90 -22.41 -3.28
CA SER A 152 -13.78 -21.80 -4.29
C SER A 152 -14.79 -22.81 -4.87
N GLY A 153 -14.37 -24.04 -5.12
CA GLY A 153 -15.21 -25.13 -5.63
C GLY A 153 -16.24 -25.62 -4.61
N ILE A 154 -15.87 -25.73 -3.33
CA ILE A 154 -16.79 -26.09 -2.24
C ILE A 154 -17.86 -25.02 -2.05
N VAL A 155 -17.45 -23.74 -2.07
CA VAL A 155 -18.32 -22.60 -1.79
C VAL A 155 -19.14 -22.19 -3.01
N GLY A 156 -18.66 -22.48 -4.23
CA GLY A 156 -19.33 -22.08 -5.47
C GLY A 156 -19.35 -20.57 -5.70
N ALA A 157 -18.39 -19.87 -5.11
CA ALA A 157 -18.11 -18.47 -5.36
C ALA A 157 -16.78 -18.41 -6.10
N GLY A 158 -16.69 -17.62 -7.18
CA GLY A 158 -15.49 -17.62 -8.03
C GLY A 158 -14.27 -17.06 -7.29
N GLY A 159 -13.12 -17.75 -7.30
CA GLY A 159 -11.97 -17.49 -6.41
C GLY A 159 -11.36 -16.09 -6.39
N ALA A 160 -11.81 -15.15 -7.22
CA ALA A 160 -11.39 -13.75 -7.23
C ALA A 160 -11.57 -13.06 -5.87
N PHE A 161 -12.68 -13.28 -5.16
CA PHE A 161 -12.92 -12.67 -3.85
C PHE A 161 -12.00 -13.20 -2.74
N ILE A 162 -11.38 -14.36 -2.94
CA ILE A 162 -10.37 -14.93 -2.03
C ILE A 162 -8.98 -14.39 -2.42
N ILE A 163 -8.69 -14.32 -3.71
CA ILE A 163 -7.38 -13.92 -4.24
C ILE A 163 -7.11 -12.44 -4.01
N ILE A 164 -8.09 -11.57 -4.23
CA ILE A 164 -7.87 -10.12 -4.21
C ILE A 164 -7.40 -9.63 -2.84
N PRO A 165 -8.03 -10.00 -1.71
CA PRO A 165 -7.51 -9.65 -0.40
C PRO A 165 -6.09 -10.15 -0.14
N ILE A 166 -5.75 -11.36 -0.61
CA ILE A 166 -4.42 -11.96 -0.45
C ILE A 166 -3.37 -11.20 -1.28
N LEU A 167 -3.70 -10.82 -2.52
CA LEU A 167 -2.79 -10.08 -3.39
C LEU A 167 -2.64 -8.61 -2.99
N LEU A 168 -3.67 -7.99 -2.39
CA LEU A 168 -3.59 -6.61 -1.90
C LEU A 168 -2.59 -6.44 -0.74
N VAL A 169 -2.08 -7.53 -0.16
CA VAL A 169 -0.95 -7.51 0.77
C VAL A 169 0.39 -7.21 0.08
N GLN A 170 0.45 -7.06 -1.28
CA GLN A 170 1.69 -7.12 -2.08
C GLN A 170 2.13 -5.98 -3.09
N SER A 171 2.10 -4.68 -2.79
CA SER A 171 2.89 -3.50 -3.31
C SER A 171 3.16 -2.21 -2.43
N GLY A 172 4.29 -2.00 -1.74
CA GLY A 172 4.42 -0.84 -0.79
C GLY A 172 5.70 -0.79 0.04
N GLU A 173 5.90 0.32 0.77
CA GLU A 173 7.15 0.79 1.40
C GLU A 173 7.74 -0.13 2.49
N SER A 174 7.98 -1.40 2.19
CA SER A 174 8.53 -2.40 3.12
C SER A 174 10.02 -2.21 3.35
N GLU A 175 10.53 -2.80 4.44
CA GLU A 175 11.97 -2.88 4.70
C GLU A 175 12.74 -3.54 3.56
N GLU A 176 12.19 -4.61 2.98
CA GLU A 176 12.79 -5.34 1.88
C GLU A 176 12.96 -4.48 0.62
N THR A 177 11.91 -3.73 0.24
CA THR A 177 11.95 -2.84 -0.93
C THR A 177 13.07 -1.81 -0.81
N TRP A 178 13.21 -1.22 0.37
CA TRP A 178 14.29 -0.27 0.64
C TRP A 178 15.66 -0.94 0.70
N THR A 179 15.75 -2.17 1.22
CA THR A 179 16.98 -2.95 1.26
C THR A 179 17.49 -3.23 -0.15
N THR A 180 16.63 -3.72 -1.05
CA THR A 180 16.99 -3.93 -2.47
C THR A 180 17.43 -2.64 -3.15
N PHE A 181 16.77 -1.51 -2.85
CA PHE A 181 17.20 -0.22 -3.36
C PHE A 181 18.59 0.19 -2.87
N PHE A 182 18.91 -0.04 -1.59
CA PHE A 182 20.24 0.26 -1.05
C PHE A 182 21.32 -0.69 -1.58
N GLU A 183 21.00 -1.97 -1.76
CA GLU A 183 21.88 -2.93 -2.43
C GLU A 183 22.20 -2.49 -3.86
N TYR A 184 21.18 -2.09 -4.62
CA TYR A 184 21.34 -1.52 -5.96
C TYR A 184 22.27 -0.29 -5.97
N LEU A 185 22.18 0.60 -4.98
CA LEU A 185 23.08 1.75 -4.89
C LEU A 185 24.53 1.33 -4.58
N LYS A 186 24.73 0.34 -3.70
CA LYS A 186 26.06 -0.19 -3.37
C LYS A 186 26.70 -0.90 -4.56
N GLU A 187 25.95 -1.67 -5.32
CA GLU A 187 26.40 -2.31 -6.56
C GLU A 187 26.87 -1.28 -7.59
N ARG A 188 26.24 -0.09 -7.61
CA ARG A 188 26.65 1.05 -8.43
C ARG A 188 27.86 1.81 -7.89
N GLY A 189 28.43 1.38 -6.76
CA GLY A 189 29.64 1.96 -6.17
C GLY A 189 29.39 2.92 -5.00
N LEU A 190 28.19 2.98 -4.41
CA LEU A 190 27.98 3.76 -3.19
C LEU A 190 28.83 3.20 -2.04
N GLN A 191 29.81 3.99 -1.58
CA GLN A 191 30.72 3.68 -0.47
C GLN A 191 30.93 4.93 0.39
N GLY A 192 31.44 4.76 1.62
CA GLY A 192 31.76 5.90 2.50
C GLY A 192 30.55 6.73 2.94
N THR A 193 29.35 6.13 2.98
CA THR A 193 28.18 6.81 3.55
C THR A 193 28.42 7.02 5.03
N GLU A 194 28.21 8.25 5.53
CA GLU A 194 28.33 8.59 6.95
C GLU A 194 26.97 8.92 7.57
N LEU A 195 26.11 9.62 6.83
CA LEU A 195 24.80 10.10 7.28
C LEU A 195 23.71 9.78 6.25
N VAL A 196 22.58 9.27 6.72
CA VAL A 196 21.35 9.14 5.91
C VAL A 196 20.25 9.98 6.53
N ILE A 197 19.71 10.95 5.79
CA ILE A 197 18.61 11.82 6.25
C ILE A 197 17.33 11.41 5.53
N SER A 198 16.29 11.05 6.29
CA SER A 198 14.98 10.67 5.73
C SER A 198 13.82 10.98 6.67
N ASP A 199 12.59 10.75 6.23
CA ASP A 199 11.46 10.67 7.17
C ASP A 199 11.49 9.34 7.94
N ALA A 200 10.82 9.29 9.10
CA ALA A 200 10.78 8.13 9.99
C ALA A 200 9.79 7.05 9.53
N HIS A 201 9.82 6.68 8.24
CA HIS A 201 9.06 5.53 7.76
C HIS A 201 9.70 4.24 8.29
N LYS A 202 8.96 3.44 9.07
CA LYS A 202 9.48 2.26 9.76
C LYS A 202 10.28 1.31 8.85
N GLY A 203 9.74 0.99 7.67
CA GLY A 203 10.43 0.12 6.70
C GLY A 203 11.74 0.72 6.20
N LEU A 204 11.78 2.02 5.95
CA LEU A 204 12.99 2.71 5.49
C LEU A 204 14.05 2.71 6.59
N VAL A 205 13.67 3.03 7.83
CA VAL A 205 14.60 3.06 8.97
C VAL A 205 15.18 1.67 9.25
N SER A 206 14.36 0.62 9.24
CA SER A 206 14.85 -0.75 9.38
C SER A 206 15.82 -1.12 8.26
N ALA A 207 15.49 -0.77 7.01
CA ALA A 207 16.33 -1.05 5.86
C ALA A 207 17.67 -0.30 5.92
N ILE A 208 17.68 0.94 6.39
CA ILE A 208 18.91 1.72 6.60
C ILE A 208 19.79 1.01 7.64
N ARG A 209 19.23 0.65 8.80
CA ARG A 209 19.97 -0.05 9.87
C ARG A 209 20.55 -1.39 9.42
N LYS A 210 19.80 -2.13 8.59
CA LYS A 210 20.24 -3.40 8.02
C LYS A 210 21.31 -3.21 6.95
N SER A 211 21.14 -2.22 6.08
CA SER A 211 22.02 -2.00 4.94
C SER A 211 23.30 -1.27 5.33
N PHE A 212 23.29 -0.45 6.38
CA PHE A 212 24.42 0.39 6.73
C PHE A 212 24.73 0.26 8.23
N THR A 213 25.80 -0.48 8.56
CA THR A 213 26.15 -0.82 9.95
C THR A 213 26.85 0.31 10.71
N ASN A 214 27.56 1.20 10.01
CA ASN A 214 28.35 2.29 10.59
C ASN A 214 27.86 3.68 10.13
N VAL A 215 26.56 3.83 9.90
CA VAL A 215 25.96 5.06 9.39
C VAL A 215 24.98 5.62 10.40
N SER A 216 25.10 6.91 10.69
CA SER A 216 24.07 7.59 11.49
C SER A 216 22.85 7.82 10.62
N TRP A 217 21.68 7.46 11.14
CA TRP A 217 20.42 7.85 10.52
C TRP A 217 19.87 9.09 11.22
N GLN A 218 19.53 10.11 10.42
CA GLN A 218 18.85 11.30 10.89
C GLN A 218 17.40 11.37 10.41
N ARG A 219 16.50 11.66 11.35
CA ARG A 219 15.15 12.09 11.03
C ARG A 219 15.12 13.53 10.52
N CYS A 220 14.53 13.75 9.35
CA CYS A 220 14.34 15.09 8.78
C CYS A 220 13.56 16.01 9.75
N GLN A 221 14.17 17.12 10.16
CA GLN A 221 13.60 18.02 11.17
C GLN A 221 12.30 18.69 10.70
N VAL A 222 12.16 18.95 9.39
CA VAL A 222 10.93 19.53 8.82
C VAL A 222 9.75 18.58 8.95
N HIS A 223 9.95 17.30 8.63
CA HIS A 223 8.94 16.26 8.79
C HIS A 223 8.62 16.02 10.27
N PHE A 224 9.65 16.00 11.11
CA PHE A 224 9.47 15.82 12.54
C PHE A 224 8.66 16.95 13.19
N LEU A 225 8.98 18.21 12.88
CA LEU A 225 8.19 19.39 13.31
C LEU A 225 6.74 19.30 12.85
N ARG A 226 6.50 18.87 11.61
CA ARG A 226 5.14 18.66 11.10
C ARG A 226 4.41 17.61 11.92
N ASN A 227 5.04 16.46 12.20
CA ASN A 227 4.46 15.39 12.99
C ASN A 227 4.10 15.86 14.41
N ILE A 228 5.02 16.55 15.09
CA ILE A 228 4.75 17.15 16.41
C ILE A 228 3.55 18.11 16.34
N PHE A 229 3.47 18.98 15.33
CA PHE A 229 2.40 19.97 15.25
C PHE A 229 1.05 19.42 14.81
N THR A 230 0.97 18.18 14.33
CA THR A 230 -0.32 17.52 14.03
C THR A 230 -1.04 17.03 15.28
N THR A 231 -0.32 16.80 16.38
CA THR A 231 -0.92 16.31 17.64
C THR A 231 -1.53 17.41 18.50
N ILE A 232 -1.36 18.69 18.11
CA ILE A 232 -1.81 19.86 18.87
C ILE A 232 -2.85 20.70 18.12
N PRO A 233 -3.78 21.37 18.83
CA PRO A 233 -4.74 22.29 18.21
C PRO A 233 -4.04 23.43 17.46
N LYS A 234 -4.63 23.87 16.33
CA LYS A 234 -4.11 25.02 15.56
C LYS A 234 -4.30 26.35 16.28
N LYS A 235 -5.44 26.54 16.96
CA LYS A 235 -5.75 27.74 17.75
C LYS A 235 -5.05 27.67 19.11
N ASN A 236 -4.64 28.82 19.65
CA ASN A 236 -4.06 28.95 21.01
C ASN A 236 -2.81 28.09 21.29
N SER A 237 -2.05 27.73 20.25
CA SER A 237 -0.79 26.96 20.36
C SER A 237 0.41 27.70 19.78
N LYS A 238 0.30 29.01 19.53
CA LYS A 238 1.35 29.82 18.90
C LYS A 238 2.65 29.80 19.73
N SER A 239 2.55 30.11 21.03
CA SER A 239 3.69 30.12 21.95
C SER A 239 4.44 28.79 21.96
N PHE A 240 3.72 27.68 22.17
CA PHE A 240 4.31 26.34 22.13
C PHE A 240 5.01 26.03 20.79
N ARG A 241 4.37 26.35 19.65
CA ARG A 241 4.95 26.12 18.33
C ARG A 241 6.23 26.94 18.10
N GLU A 242 6.27 28.17 18.57
CA GLU A 242 7.45 29.03 18.47
C GLU A 242 8.59 28.53 19.36
N ALA A 243 8.27 28.10 20.59
CA ALA A 243 9.23 27.50 21.50
C ALA A 243 9.84 26.21 20.92
N VAL A 244 9.01 25.30 20.40
CA VAL A 244 9.50 24.07 19.73
C VAL A 244 10.36 24.41 18.52
N LYS A 245 9.95 25.35 17.65
CA LYS A 245 10.79 25.80 16.52
C LYS A 245 12.13 26.40 16.98
N GLY A 246 12.16 27.06 18.13
CA GLY A 246 13.37 27.60 18.75
C GLY A 246 14.42 26.53 19.01
N ILE A 247 14.00 25.33 19.48
CA ILE A 247 14.90 24.21 19.75
C ILE A 247 15.68 23.80 18.48
N PHE A 248 15.03 23.73 17.33
CA PHE A 248 15.67 23.30 16.07
C PHE A 248 16.59 24.37 15.43
N LYS A 249 16.71 25.55 16.04
CA LYS A 249 17.68 26.57 15.62
C LYS A 249 19.07 26.33 16.20
N PHE A 250 19.17 25.63 17.34
CA PHE A 250 20.46 25.30 17.93
C PHE A 250 21.29 24.39 17.00
N THR A 251 22.60 24.60 17.05
CA THR A 251 23.63 23.78 16.37
C THR A 251 24.46 22.95 17.34
N ASP A 252 24.31 23.21 18.65
CA ASP A 252 24.85 22.39 19.73
C ASP A 252 23.73 21.52 20.30
N ILE A 253 23.95 20.20 20.31
CA ILE A 253 22.98 19.22 20.79
C ILE A 253 22.71 19.34 22.29
N ASN A 254 23.70 19.73 23.10
CA ASN A 254 23.54 19.85 24.55
C ASN A 254 22.65 21.03 24.90
N LEU A 255 22.90 22.20 24.28
CA LEU A 255 22.03 23.37 24.43
C LEU A 255 20.61 23.10 23.91
N ALA A 256 20.49 22.38 22.80
CA ALA A 256 19.19 21.97 22.27
C ALA A 256 18.46 21.03 23.23
N ARG A 257 19.18 20.10 23.88
CA ARG A 257 18.64 19.14 24.85
C ARG A 257 18.16 19.84 26.12
N GLU A 258 18.91 20.83 26.62
CA GLU A 258 18.49 21.66 27.75
C GLU A 258 17.21 22.45 27.42
N ALA A 259 17.16 23.09 26.25
CA ALA A 259 15.98 23.83 25.79
C ALA A 259 14.75 22.91 25.63
N LYS A 260 14.96 21.69 25.12
CA LYS A 260 13.93 20.65 25.04
C LYS A 260 13.40 20.27 26.41
N ASN A 261 14.29 19.94 27.35
CA ASN A 261 13.89 19.51 28.70
C ASN A 261 13.10 20.60 29.44
N ARG A 262 13.52 21.87 29.31
CA ARG A 262 12.76 23.01 29.86
C ARG A 262 11.38 23.13 29.24
N LEU A 263 11.28 23.05 27.92
CA LEU A 263 9.99 23.11 27.23
C LEU A 263 9.07 21.95 27.63
N ILE A 264 9.60 20.73 27.75
CA ILE A 264 8.80 19.59 28.20
C ILE A 264 8.28 19.85 29.61
N HIS A 265 9.15 20.27 30.54
CA HIS A 265 8.76 20.61 31.91
C HIS A 265 7.62 21.66 31.96
N ASP A 266 7.70 22.72 31.17
CA ASP A 266 6.71 23.81 31.20
C ASP A 266 5.33 23.43 30.61
N TYR A 267 5.26 22.39 29.77
CA TYR A 267 4.07 22.08 28.97
C TYR A 267 3.53 20.65 29.14
N ILE A 268 4.24 19.72 29.77
CA ILE A 268 3.85 18.30 29.87
C ILE A 268 2.53 18.11 30.63
N ASP A 269 2.30 18.89 31.68
CA ASP A 269 1.10 18.80 32.52
C ASP A 269 -0.17 19.30 31.83
N GLN A 270 -0.02 19.98 30.69
CA GLN A 270 -1.15 20.43 29.89
C GLN A 270 -1.59 19.29 28.94
N PRO A 271 -2.80 18.70 29.10
CA PRO A 271 -3.22 17.54 28.30
C PRO A 271 -3.17 17.77 26.79
N LYS A 272 -3.37 19.02 26.36
CA LYS A 272 -3.28 19.43 24.95
C LYS A 272 -1.88 19.31 24.33
N TYR A 273 -0.81 19.28 25.13
CA TYR A 273 0.58 19.23 24.67
C TYR A 273 1.32 17.95 25.06
N SER A 274 0.81 17.18 26.01
CA SER A 274 1.43 15.93 26.48
C SER A 274 1.90 15.01 25.33
N LYS A 275 1.05 14.75 24.32
CA LYS A 275 1.43 13.93 23.14
C LYS A 275 2.55 14.56 22.30
N ALA A 276 2.57 15.88 22.17
CA ALA A 276 3.61 16.60 21.43
C ALA A 276 4.94 16.60 22.19
N CYS A 277 4.92 16.76 23.51
CA CYS A 277 6.09 16.66 24.37
C CYS A 277 6.69 15.25 24.30
N ALA A 278 5.87 14.19 24.42
CA ALA A 278 6.34 12.81 24.26
C ALA A 278 6.94 12.57 22.87
N SER A 279 6.25 13.01 21.80
CA SER A 279 6.77 12.87 20.43
C SER A 279 8.09 13.62 20.22
N LEU A 280 8.23 14.80 20.82
CA LEU A 280 9.45 15.60 20.77
C LEU A 280 10.58 14.87 21.49
N ASP A 281 10.33 14.32 22.68
CA ASP A 281 11.33 13.60 23.47
C ASP A 281 11.85 12.35 22.75
N ASP A 282 10.93 11.49 22.30
CA ASP A 282 11.24 10.22 21.64
C ASP A 282 12.08 10.40 20.36
N GLY A 283 11.78 11.44 19.57
CA GLY A 283 12.40 11.66 18.26
C GLY A 283 13.53 12.69 18.25
N PHE A 284 13.88 13.30 19.40
CA PHE A 284 14.83 14.41 19.45
C PHE A 284 16.24 13.97 19.02
N GLU A 285 16.76 12.88 19.60
CA GLU A 285 18.12 12.42 19.32
C GLU A 285 18.27 12.00 17.86
N ASP A 286 17.26 11.33 17.28
CA ASP A 286 17.23 10.99 15.86
C ASP A 286 17.26 12.24 14.96
N ALA A 287 16.69 13.37 15.40
CA ALA A 287 16.59 14.58 14.58
C ALA A 287 17.86 15.47 14.60
N PHE A 288 18.81 15.18 15.50
CA PHE A 288 20.02 16.00 15.72
C PHE A 288 21.33 15.30 15.31
N GLN A 289 21.29 14.13 14.69
CA GLN A 289 22.51 13.37 14.36
C GLN A 289 23.56 14.13 13.54
N TYR A 290 23.18 15.08 12.68
CA TYR A 290 24.12 15.91 11.91
C TYR A 290 25.08 16.74 12.79
N THR A 291 24.68 17.13 14.00
CA THR A 291 25.56 17.88 14.91
C THR A 291 26.63 16.99 15.54
N VAL A 292 26.34 15.70 15.70
CA VAL A 292 27.25 14.72 16.31
C VAL A 292 28.38 14.36 15.34
N GLN A 293 28.11 14.35 14.04
CA GLN A 293 29.12 14.07 13.01
C GLN A 293 30.03 15.26 12.67
N GLY A 294 30.03 16.33 13.47
CA GLY A 294 30.86 17.52 13.24
C GLY A 294 30.40 18.42 12.07
N ASN A 295 29.38 18.00 11.34
CA ASN A 295 28.84 18.70 10.17
C ASN A 295 27.60 19.52 10.55
N SER A 296 27.76 20.58 11.35
CA SER A 296 26.66 21.44 11.83
C SER A 296 26.05 22.36 10.74
N HIS A 297 26.13 21.96 9.48
CA HIS A 297 25.62 22.74 8.36
C HIS A 297 24.07 22.72 8.35
N ASN A 298 23.44 23.90 8.39
CA ASN A 298 21.99 24.04 8.47
C ASN A 298 21.19 23.30 7.39
N ARG A 299 21.79 23.02 6.22
CA ARG A 299 21.12 22.29 5.13
C ARG A 299 21.00 20.79 5.37
N LEU A 300 21.77 20.22 6.32
CA LEU A 300 21.65 18.82 6.73
C LEU A 300 20.45 18.58 7.66
N LYS A 301 19.77 19.62 8.13
CA LYS A 301 18.57 19.51 8.97
C LYS A 301 17.36 18.88 8.25
N SER A 302 17.35 18.85 6.91
CA SER A 302 16.14 18.52 6.15
C SER A 302 16.41 17.91 4.78
N THR A 303 15.37 17.30 4.21
CA THR A 303 15.35 16.76 2.85
C THR A 303 14.92 17.78 1.80
N ASN A 304 14.97 19.09 2.12
CA ASN A 304 14.41 20.16 1.29
C ASN A 304 14.91 20.18 -0.17
N LEU A 305 16.18 19.82 -0.41
CA LEU A 305 16.72 19.72 -1.78
C LEU A 305 15.95 18.69 -2.61
N ILE A 306 15.75 17.50 -2.05
CA ILE A 306 15.01 16.41 -2.70
C ILE A 306 13.53 16.77 -2.82
N GLU A 307 12.94 17.42 -1.82
CA GLU A 307 11.56 17.91 -1.91
C GLU A 307 11.40 18.93 -3.04
N ARG A 308 12.36 19.83 -3.24
CA ARG A 308 12.36 20.81 -4.32
C ARG A 308 12.46 20.11 -5.69
N LEU A 309 13.35 19.13 -5.83
CA LEU A 309 13.49 18.32 -7.04
C LEU A 309 12.19 17.56 -7.33
N ASN A 310 11.61 16.90 -6.33
CA ASN A 310 10.33 16.20 -6.45
C ASN A 310 9.20 17.15 -6.86
N GLN A 311 9.16 18.39 -6.35
CA GLN A 311 8.20 19.39 -6.79
C GLN A 311 8.35 19.76 -8.27
N GLU A 312 9.58 19.85 -8.79
CA GLU A 312 9.81 20.13 -10.22
C GLU A 312 9.32 19.00 -11.12
N VAL A 313 9.47 17.75 -10.68
CA VAL A 313 8.87 16.58 -11.34
C VAL A 313 7.35 16.65 -11.27
N ARG A 314 6.78 16.89 -10.08
CA ARG A 314 5.32 16.96 -9.84
C ARG A 314 4.64 18.05 -10.66
N ARG A 315 5.31 19.19 -10.90
CA ARG A 315 4.79 20.28 -11.76
C ARG A 315 4.48 19.79 -13.18
N ARG A 316 5.35 18.95 -13.75
CA ARG A 316 5.20 18.42 -15.12
C ARG A 316 4.27 17.21 -15.15
N GLU A 317 4.37 16.33 -14.16
CA GLU A 317 3.43 15.22 -13.97
C GLU A 317 1.97 15.71 -13.91
N LYS A 318 1.70 16.76 -13.13
CA LYS A 318 0.34 17.27 -12.89
C LYS A 318 -0.35 17.72 -14.19
N ILE A 319 0.41 18.18 -15.18
CA ILE A 319 -0.11 18.58 -16.49
C ILE A 319 -0.52 17.35 -17.30
N ILE A 320 0.28 16.28 -17.25
CA ILE A 320 0.06 15.04 -18.02
C ILE A 320 -1.10 14.22 -17.47
N ARG A 321 -1.32 14.25 -16.14
CA ARG A 321 -2.37 13.54 -15.38
C ARG A 321 -2.24 12.01 -15.39
N ILE A 322 -2.15 11.38 -16.56
CA ILE A 322 -2.08 9.92 -16.73
C ILE A 322 -0.99 9.58 -17.75
N PHE A 323 -0.03 8.76 -17.34
CA PHE A 323 0.96 8.22 -18.26
C PHE A 323 0.45 6.95 -18.95
N PRO A 324 0.75 6.75 -20.25
CA PRO A 324 0.34 5.56 -20.98
C PRO A 324 1.09 4.29 -20.56
N ASN A 325 2.32 4.44 -20.05
CA ASN A 325 3.15 3.35 -19.51
C ASN A 325 4.30 3.90 -18.66
N GLN A 326 4.97 3.02 -17.93
CA GLN A 326 6.11 3.37 -17.07
C GLN A 326 7.27 3.98 -17.85
N THR A 327 7.56 3.52 -19.08
CA THR A 327 8.64 4.08 -19.91
C THR A 327 8.38 5.54 -20.25
N SER A 328 7.12 5.92 -20.51
CA SER A 328 6.73 7.31 -20.74
C SER A 328 6.95 8.17 -19.50
N ALA A 329 6.62 7.65 -18.31
CA ALA A 329 6.90 8.34 -17.05
C ALA A 329 8.42 8.51 -16.84
N ASN A 330 9.19 7.44 -17.04
CA ASN A 330 10.65 7.46 -16.91
C ASN A 330 11.31 8.46 -17.87
N ARG A 331 10.80 8.60 -19.10
CA ARG A 331 11.32 9.59 -20.06
C ARG A 331 11.09 11.01 -19.58
N LEU A 332 9.88 11.34 -19.12
CA LEU A 332 9.61 12.67 -18.60
C LEU A 332 10.44 12.94 -17.35
N ILE A 333 10.36 12.06 -16.35
CA ILE A 333 11.10 12.22 -15.09
C ILE A 333 12.60 12.34 -15.39
N GLY A 334 13.13 11.45 -16.24
CA GLY A 334 14.52 11.48 -16.68
C GLY A 334 14.90 12.80 -17.35
N ALA A 335 14.08 13.32 -18.26
CA ALA A 335 14.31 14.62 -18.90
C ALA A 335 14.40 15.76 -17.87
N VAL A 336 13.48 15.79 -16.90
CA VAL A 336 13.51 16.80 -15.83
C VAL A 336 14.76 16.69 -14.96
N LEU A 337 15.16 15.46 -14.64
CA LEU A 337 16.33 15.22 -13.83
C LEU A 337 17.62 15.57 -14.58
N MET A 338 17.67 15.33 -15.89
CA MET A 338 18.78 15.75 -16.76
C MET A 338 18.88 17.27 -16.83
N ASP A 339 17.78 17.99 -17.08
CA ASP A 339 17.76 19.45 -17.08
C ASP A 339 18.25 20.04 -15.74
N LEU A 340 17.75 19.51 -14.62
CA LEU A 340 18.16 19.95 -13.28
C LEU A 340 19.62 19.60 -12.99
N HIS A 341 20.10 18.45 -13.48
CA HIS A 341 21.50 18.05 -13.33
C HIS A 341 22.43 19.02 -14.05
N ASP A 342 22.08 19.41 -15.28
CA ASP A 342 22.84 20.39 -16.05
C ASP A 342 22.86 21.75 -15.32
N GLU A 343 21.70 22.22 -14.83
CA GLU A 343 21.63 23.43 -14.01
C GLU A 343 22.55 23.36 -12.78
N TRP A 344 22.63 22.20 -12.12
CA TRP A 344 23.48 22.01 -10.94
C TRP A 344 24.96 21.99 -11.28
N ILE A 345 25.35 21.41 -12.42
CA ILE A 345 26.74 21.40 -12.90
C ILE A 345 27.22 22.83 -13.21
N TYR A 346 26.39 23.62 -13.91
CA TYR A 346 26.77 24.98 -14.31
C TYR A 346 26.55 26.04 -13.21
N SER A 347 25.87 25.68 -12.12
CA SER A 347 25.63 26.58 -10.99
C SER A 347 26.94 26.92 -10.25
N SER A 348 27.24 28.21 -10.14
CA SER A 348 28.33 28.71 -9.27
C SER A 348 28.05 28.54 -7.76
N ARG A 349 26.82 28.18 -7.39
CA ARG A 349 26.39 27.99 -6.00
C ARG A 349 26.47 26.51 -5.62
N LYS A 350 27.31 26.17 -4.64
CA LYS A 350 27.34 24.84 -4.03
C LYS A 350 26.17 24.66 -3.04
N TYR A 351 25.55 23.47 -3.06
CA TYR A 351 24.47 23.18 -2.11
C TYR A 351 25.02 22.99 -0.68
N ILE A 352 26.09 22.25 -0.49
CA ILE A 352 26.81 22.19 0.79
C ILE A 352 28.27 22.49 0.48
N ASN A 353 28.90 23.29 1.33
CA ASN A 353 30.33 23.52 1.28
C ASN A 353 30.90 23.12 2.63
N PHE A 354 31.70 22.06 2.65
CA PHE A 354 32.36 21.55 3.86
C PHE A 354 33.71 22.25 4.10
N ASP A 355 34.21 23.03 3.14
CA ASP A 355 35.50 23.72 3.20
C ASP A 355 35.42 25.07 3.95
N LYS A 356 34.31 25.36 4.65
CA LYS A 356 34.06 26.57 5.44
C LYS A 356 33.52 26.17 6.80
#